data_AF-A0A8J2VA85-F1
#
_entry.id   AF-A0A8J2VA85-F1
#
_cell.length_a   1.000
_cell.length_b   1.000
_cell.length_c   1.000
_cell.angle_alpha   90.00
_cell.angle_beta   90.00
_cell.angle_gamma   90.00
#
_symmetry.space_group_name_H-M   'P 1'
#
loop_
_entity.id
_entity.type
_entity.pdbx_description
1 polymer ?
#
loop_
_entity_poly.entity_id
_entity_poly.type
_entity_poly.pdbx_seq_one_letter_code
_entity_poly.pdbx_strand_id
1 'polypeptide(L)'
;MFVIAASGLLLAWKKDFDFIPPTQTDVSTASTLPIEQIAEIAQTYILENTDLDPEINRIDIRFNKGAAKVRFENHYSEVQVGIYSGKILSVKTRTSDIIEQIHDGSIIDFFFKTSSDQVKKTYVTLTCLGLMILSVTGFYLWLNPKRIKRKKRQSTH
;
A
#
# COMPACT_ATOMS: atom_id res chain seq x y z
N MET A 1 -1.07 -8.88 15.49
CA MET A 1 -1.55 -7.61 16.07
C MET A 1 -0.53 -6.50 15.98
N PHE A 2 0.65 -6.64 16.60
CA PHE A 2 1.67 -5.58 16.56
C PHE A 2 2.06 -5.19 15.13
N VAL A 3 2.32 -6.17 14.26
CA VAL A 3 2.65 -5.93 12.84
C VAL A 3 1.58 -5.12 12.13
N ILE A 4 0.29 -5.43 12.34
CA ILE A 4 -0.86 -4.71 11.73
C ILE A 4 -0.97 -3.29 12.26
N ALA A 5 -0.77 -3.09 13.56
CA ALA A 5 -0.77 -1.77 14.17
C ALA A 5 0.40 -0.92 13.66
N ALA A 6 1.60 -1.51 13.58
CA ALA A 6 2.80 -0.84 13.09
C ALA A 6 2.70 -0.52 11.59
N SER A 7 2.25 -1.47 10.77
CA SER A 7 2.06 -1.23 9.33
C SER A 7 0.94 -0.21 9.08
N GLY A 8 -0.15 -0.25 9.85
CA GLY A 8 -1.21 0.76 9.79
C GLY A 8 -0.71 2.16 10.15
N LEU A 9 0.17 2.28 11.15
CA LEU A 9 0.81 3.54 11.52
C LEU A 9 1.73 4.05 10.40
N LEU A 10 2.56 3.18 9.82
CA LEU A 10 3.43 3.52 8.70
C LEU A 10 2.62 3.96 7.46
N LEU A 11 1.50 3.28 7.18
CA LEU A 11 0.58 3.62 6.09
C LEU A 11 -0.02 5.02 6.25
N ALA A 12 -0.36 5.42 7.49
CA ALA A 12 -0.88 6.75 7.75
C ALA A 12 0.13 7.85 7.40
N TRP A 13 1.44 7.58 7.57
CA TRP A 13 2.53 8.56 7.40
C TRP A 13 3.31 8.35 6.10
N LYS A 14 2.77 7.58 5.16
CA LYS A 14 3.46 7.18 3.92
C LYS A 14 3.94 8.32 3.05
N LYS A 15 3.35 9.52 3.17
CA LYS A 15 3.76 10.71 2.42
C LYS A 15 4.97 11.37 3.07
N ASP A 16 5.01 11.42 4.40
CA ASP A 16 6.08 12.07 5.15
C ASP A 16 7.40 11.27 5.10
N PHE A 17 7.29 9.95 4.93
CA PHE A 17 8.45 9.05 4.78
C PHE A 17 8.85 8.76 3.32
N ASP A 18 8.31 9.49 2.34
CA ASP A 18 8.61 9.30 0.91
C ASP A 18 8.39 7.86 0.40
N PHE A 19 7.48 7.10 1.01
CA PHE A 19 7.14 5.73 0.59
C PHE A 19 6.36 5.68 -0.73
N ILE A 20 5.96 6.84 -1.24
CA ILE A 20 5.37 7.02 -2.55
C ILE A 20 6.26 7.98 -3.33
N PRO A 21 6.70 7.62 -4.54
CA PRO A 21 7.49 8.52 -5.36
C PRO A 21 6.67 9.77 -5.73
N PRO A 22 7.25 10.98 -5.60
CA PRO A 22 6.58 12.20 -6.00
C PRO A 22 6.24 12.16 -7.48
N THR A 23 5.10 12.74 -7.84
CA THR A 23 4.70 12.85 -9.24
C THR A 23 5.52 13.96 -9.90
N GLN A 24 6.33 13.60 -10.90
CA GLN A 24 7.04 14.58 -11.70
C GLN A 24 6.08 15.31 -12.64
N THR A 25 6.45 16.53 -13.03
CA THR A 25 5.61 17.37 -13.91
C THR A 25 6.23 17.42 -15.30
N ASP A 26 5.45 17.06 -16.32
CA ASP A 26 5.79 17.30 -17.72
C ASP A 26 5.06 18.55 -18.21
N VAL A 27 5.82 19.61 -18.47
CA VAL A 27 5.28 20.87 -18.99
C VAL A 27 5.55 20.88 -20.49
N SER A 28 4.58 20.40 -21.27
CA SER A 28 4.62 20.43 -22.72
C SER A 28 3.24 20.78 -23.27
N THR A 29 3.22 21.51 -24.38
CA THR A 29 2.00 21.95 -25.08
C THR A 29 1.59 21.01 -26.22
N ALA A 30 2.23 19.84 -26.32
CA ALA A 30 1.90 18.84 -27.33
C ALA A 30 0.54 18.18 -27.06
N SER A 31 -0.02 17.53 -28.08
CA SER A 31 -1.19 16.67 -27.91
C SER A 31 -0.87 15.50 -26.98
N THR A 32 -1.85 15.06 -26.20
CA THR A 32 -1.70 13.88 -25.34
C THR A 32 -1.43 12.63 -26.19
N LEU A 33 -0.45 11.83 -25.76
CA LEU A 33 -0.16 10.53 -26.33
C LEU A 33 -1.30 9.54 -26.05
N PRO A 34 -1.59 8.62 -26.98
CA PRO A 34 -2.45 7.47 -26.72
C PRO A 34 -1.95 6.62 -25.55
N ILE A 35 -2.87 5.97 -24.84
CA ILE A 35 -2.56 5.14 -23.67
C ILE A 35 -1.66 3.97 -24.07
N GLU A 36 -1.87 3.42 -25.26
CA GLU A 36 -1.11 2.31 -25.83
C GLU A 36 0.36 2.68 -26.01
N GLN A 37 0.64 3.91 -26.48
CA GLN A 37 2.02 4.40 -26.63
C GLN A 37 2.68 4.60 -25.26
N ILE A 38 1.93 5.11 -24.27
CA ILE A 38 2.44 5.26 -22.90
C ILE A 38 2.79 3.89 -22.30
N ALA A 39 1.94 2.89 -22.53
CA ALA A 39 2.16 1.52 -22.10
C ALA A 39 3.42 0.93 -22.75
N GLU A 40 3.55 1.05 -24.08
CA GLU A 40 4.71 0.57 -24.84
C GLU A 40 6.01 1.21 -24.33
N ILE A 41 6.05 2.53 -24.16
CA ILE A 41 7.21 3.25 -23.62
C ILE A 41 7.63 2.69 -22.26
N ALA A 42 6.66 2.45 -21.36
CA ALA A 42 6.96 1.93 -20.03
C ALA A 42 7.41 0.46 -20.05
N GLN A 43 6.81 -0.37 -20.90
CA GLN A 43 7.20 -1.78 -21.07
C GLN A 43 8.60 -1.91 -21.65
N THR A 44 8.88 -1.18 -22.73
CA THR A 44 10.21 -1.15 -23.35
C THR A 44 11.26 -0.67 -22.35
N TYR A 45 10.95 0.36 -21.55
CA TYR A 45 11.88 0.80 -20.51
C TYR A 45 12.20 -0.31 -19.50
N ILE A 46 11.19 -1.04 -19.01
CA ILE A 46 11.39 -2.17 -18.08
C ILE A 46 12.22 -3.27 -18.74
N LEU A 47 11.88 -3.68 -19.95
CA LEU A 47 12.58 -4.74 -20.70
C LEU A 47 14.05 -4.41 -20.98
N GLU A 48 14.36 -3.15 -21.28
CA GLU A 48 15.72 -2.73 -21.66
C GLU A 48 16.61 -2.37 -20.47
N ASN A 49 16.04 -1.93 -19.35
CA ASN A 49 16.80 -1.38 -18.23
C ASN A 49 16.74 -2.25 -16.96
N THR A 50 15.90 -3.30 -16.94
CA THR A 50 15.74 -4.18 -15.77
C THR A 50 15.44 -5.62 -16.20
N ASP A 51 15.72 -6.58 -15.33
CA ASP A 51 15.31 -7.99 -15.53
C ASP A 51 13.91 -8.28 -14.94
N LEU A 52 13.03 -7.26 -14.93
CA LEU A 52 11.69 -7.36 -14.35
C LEU A 52 10.64 -7.62 -15.43
N ASP A 53 9.54 -8.23 -15.03
CA ASP A 53 8.44 -8.56 -15.93
C ASP A 53 7.64 -7.30 -16.33
N PRO A 54 7.44 -7.03 -17.65
CA PRO A 54 6.78 -5.81 -18.13
C PRO A 54 5.24 -5.87 -18.10
N GLU A 55 4.63 -6.88 -17.47
CA GLU A 55 3.18 -7.00 -17.39
C GLU A 55 2.59 -5.82 -16.59
N ILE A 56 1.78 -4.99 -17.26
CA ILE A 56 1.19 -3.79 -16.67
C ILE A 56 -0.05 -4.18 -15.85
N ASN A 57 -0.07 -3.77 -14.59
CA ASN A 57 -1.24 -3.86 -13.71
C ASN A 57 -2.22 -2.71 -13.96
N ARG A 58 -1.70 -1.47 -13.97
CA ARG A 58 -2.53 -0.26 -14.14
C ARG A 58 -1.73 0.94 -14.58
N ILE A 59 -2.43 1.88 -15.22
CA ILE A 59 -1.91 3.18 -15.63
C ILE A 59 -2.77 4.29 -15.00
N ASP A 60 -2.18 5.07 -14.09
CA ASP A 60 -2.83 6.23 -13.46
C ASP A 60 -2.42 7.53 -14.17
N ILE A 61 -3.32 8.13 -14.96
CA ILE A 61 -3.06 9.41 -15.66
C ILE A 61 -3.34 10.60 -14.76
N ARG A 62 -2.40 11.55 -14.70
CA ARG A 62 -2.49 12.80 -13.95
C ARG A 62 -2.36 13.99 -14.90
N PHE A 63 -3.46 14.38 -15.54
CA PHE A 63 -3.50 15.52 -16.49
C PHE A 63 -2.91 16.81 -15.91
N ASN A 64 -3.28 17.17 -14.67
CA ASN A 64 -2.74 18.37 -13.99
C ASN A 64 -1.20 18.37 -13.81
N LYS A 65 -0.56 17.21 -13.96
CA LYS A 65 0.89 17.03 -13.87
C LYS A 65 1.53 16.66 -15.20
N GLY A 66 0.73 16.44 -16.26
CA GLY A 66 1.25 15.92 -17.52
C GLY A 66 1.92 14.55 -17.42
N ALA A 67 1.60 13.74 -16.40
CA ALA A 67 2.32 12.50 -16.11
C ALA A 67 1.36 11.30 -15.98
N ALA A 68 1.75 10.17 -16.55
CA ALA A 68 1.12 8.88 -16.36
C ALA A 68 2.01 8.00 -15.48
N LYS A 69 1.44 7.38 -14.45
CA LYS A 69 2.12 6.43 -13.57
C LYS A 69 1.76 5.02 -13.98
N VAL A 70 2.70 4.29 -14.54
CA VAL A 70 2.56 2.89 -14.94
C VAL A 70 3.05 2.00 -13.80
N ARG A 71 2.23 1.03 -13.41
CA ARG A 71 2.52 0.01 -12.40
C ARG A 71 2.42 -1.37 -13.01
N PHE A 72 3.19 -2.30 -12.46
CA PHE A 72 3.36 -3.64 -12.99
C PHE A 72 2.76 -4.69 -12.05
N GLU A 73 2.40 -5.85 -12.60
CA GLU A 73 1.76 -6.93 -11.84
C GLU A 73 2.73 -7.61 -10.88
N ASN A 74 3.93 -7.93 -11.38
CA ASN A 74 4.83 -8.86 -10.70
C ASN A 74 5.96 -8.17 -9.89
N HIS A 75 5.93 -6.84 -9.77
CA HIS A 75 6.91 -6.09 -8.96
C HIS A 75 6.39 -4.70 -8.58
N TYR A 76 7.03 -4.08 -7.57
CA TYR A 76 6.58 -2.82 -6.97
C TYR A 76 7.15 -1.56 -7.63
N SER A 77 7.62 -1.64 -8.88
CA SER A 77 8.20 -0.47 -9.56
C SER A 77 7.09 0.39 -10.14
N GLU A 78 7.25 1.71 -10.06
CA GLU A 78 6.40 2.70 -10.74
C GLU A 78 7.27 3.43 -11.77
N VAL A 79 6.85 3.37 -13.03
CA VAL A 79 7.45 4.14 -14.13
C VAL A 79 6.53 5.33 -14.41
N GLN A 80 7.06 6.54 -14.35
CA GLN A 80 6.33 7.76 -14.67
C GLN A 80 6.73 8.21 -16.07
N VAL A 81 5.74 8.33 -16.96
CA VAL A 81 5.91 8.75 -18.35
C VAL A 81 5.21 10.10 -18.56
N GLY A 82 5.86 11.03 -19.26
CA GLY A 82 5.25 12.28 -19.67
C GLY A 82 4.19 12.03 -20.73
N ILE A 83 2.94 12.44 -20.48
CA ILE A 83 1.80 12.15 -21.38
C ILE A 83 1.85 12.98 -22.66
N TYR A 84 2.69 14.01 -22.70
CA TYR A 84 2.85 14.90 -23.85
C TYR A 84 4.19 14.65 -24.54
N SER A 85 5.27 14.54 -23.76
CA SER A 85 6.63 14.38 -24.29
C SER A 85 7.03 12.94 -24.58
N GLY A 86 6.35 11.95 -23.97
CA GLY A 86 6.73 10.54 -24.04
C GLY A 86 8.01 10.21 -23.26
N LYS A 87 8.57 11.16 -22.50
CA LYS A 87 9.82 10.95 -21.75
C LYS A 87 9.56 10.18 -20.46
N ILE A 88 10.51 9.33 -20.07
CA ILE A 88 10.56 8.75 -18.72
C ILE A 88 10.94 9.84 -17.74
N LEU A 89 10.01 10.19 -16.84
CA LEU A 89 10.19 11.25 -15.85
C LEU A 89 10.81 10.72 -14.55
N SER A 90 10.47 9.50 -14.15
CA SER A 90 10.95 8.88 -12.91
C SER A 90 10.69 7.38 -12.91
N VAL A 91 11.62 6.61 -12.37
CA VAL A 91 11.44 5.18 -12.09
C VAL A 91 11.86 4.90 -10.66
N LYS A 92 10.90 4.45 -9.84
CA LYS A 92 11.11 4.22 -8.40
C LYS A 92 10.24 3.09 -7.88
N THR A 93 10.74 2.38 -6.87
CA THR A 93 9.96 1.37 -6.13
C THR A 93 8.97 2.04 -5.19
N ARG A 94 7.75 1.50 -5.11
CA ARG A 94 6.69 1.95 -4.20
C ARG A 94 6.68 1.13 -2.92
N THR A 95 7.43 1.59 -1.92
CA THR A 95 7.46 0.95 -0.59
C THR A 95 6.08 0.92 0.06
N SER A 96 5.22 1.91 -0.22
CA SER A 96 3.83 1.91 0.28
C SER A 96 3.05 0.66 -0.10
N ASP A 97 3.27 0.12 -1.30
CA ASP A 97 2.50 -1.02 -1.81
C ASP A 97 2.98 -2.31 -1.10
N ILE A 98 4.27 -2.41 -0.77
CA ILE A 98 4.83 -3.50 0.04
C ILE A 98 4.23 -3.45 1.46
N ILE A 99 4.21 -2.28 2.09
CA ILE A 99 3.66 -2.10 3.45
C ILE A 99 2.15 -2.44 3.46
N GLU A 100 1.42 -2.05 2.41
CA GLU A 100 0.01 -2.38 2.23
C GLU A 100 -0.21 -3.90 2.17
N GLN A 101 0.58 -4.61 1.35
CA GLN A 101 0.48 -6.07 1.24
C GLN A 101 0.88 -6.81 2.52
N ILE A 102 1.81 -6.25 3.31
CA ILE A 102 2.13 -6.77 4.65
C ILE A 102 0.97 -6.53 5.62
N HIS A 103 0.30 -5.39 5.52
CA HIS A 103 -0.80 -5.02 6.40
C HIS A 103 -2.04 -5.89 6.19
N ASP A 104 -2.42 -6.15 4.94
CA ASP A 104 -3.59 -6.97 4.63
C ASP A 104 -3.27 -8.47 4.50
N GLY A 105 -1.99 -8.84 4.58
CA GLY A 105 -1.51 -10.23 4.51
C GLY A 105 -1.40 -10.79 3.09
N SER A 106 -1.69 -9.99 2.06
CA SER A 106 -1.60 -10.42 0.65
C SER A 106 -0.16 -10.57 0.15
N ILE A 107 0.84 -10.16 0.93
CA ILE A 107 2.25 -10.40 0.60
C ILE A 107 2.55 -11.89 0.39
N ILE A 108 1.88 -12.76 1.14
CA ILE A 108 2.01 -14.22 1.02
C ILE A 108 1.37 -14.68 -0.29
N ASP A 109 0.20 -14.18 -0.64
CA ASP A 109 -0.48 -14.49 -1.90
C ASP A 109 0.37 -14.05 -3.11
N PHE A 110 1.05 -12.89 -3.00
CA PHE A 110 1.99 -12.38 -4.01
C PHE A 110 3.21 -13.30 -4.21
N PHE A 111 3.85 -13.76 -3.13
CA PHE A 111 5.02 -14.65 -3.23
C PHE A 111 4.68 -16.08 -3.70
N PHE A 112 3.54 -16.62 -3.26
CA PHE A 112 3.12 -17.99 -3.58
C PHE A 112 2.19 -18.06 -4.80
N LYS A 113 1.93 -16.94 -5.49
CA LYS A 113 0.99 -16.81 -6.63
C LYS A 113 -0.34 -17.52 -6.38
N THR A 114 -0.82 -17.47 -5.14
CA THR A 114 -2.04 -18.16 -4.73
C THR A 114 -3.24 -17.31 -5.12
N SER A 115 -3.99 -17.73 -6.14
CA SER A 115 -5.06 -16.92 -6.76
C SER A 115 -6.37 -16.85 -5.96
N SER A 116 -6.44 -17.44 -4.75
CA SER A 116 -7.72 -17.70 -4.10
C SER A 116 -8.19 -16.62 -3.12
N ASP A 117 -7.43 -15.55 -2.88
CA ASP A 117 -7.67 -14.54 -1.82
C ASP A 117 -7.89 -15.13 -0.41
N GLN A 118 -7.72 -16.45 -0.26
CA GLN A 118 -8.09 -17.17 0.95
C GLN A 118 -7.14 -16.83 2.08
N VAL A 119 -5.84 -16.67 1.79
CA VAL A 119 -4.84 -16.30 2.79
C VAL A 119 -5.13 -14.90 3.30
N LYS A 120 -5.28 -13.90 2.42
CA LYS A 120 -5.70 -12.54 2.79
C LYS A 120 -6.95 -12.54 3.67
N LYS A 121 -8.04 -13.18 3.23
CA LYS A 121 -9.31 -13.21 3.98
C LYS A 121 -9.16 -13.87 5.35
N THR A 122 -8.42 -14.97 5.43
CA THR A 122 -8.18 -15.69 6.68
C THR A 122 -7.32 -14.86 7.63
N TYR A 123 -6.24 -14.26 7.11
CA TYR A 123 -5.34 -13.38 7.84
C TYR A 123 -6.10 -12.19 8.44
N VAL A 124 -6.84 -11.44 7.64
CA VAL A 124 -7.61 -10.28 8.10
C VAL A 124 -8.69 -10.70 9.11
N THR A 125 -9.39 -11.81 8.87
CA THR A 125 -10.44 -12.28 9.80
C THR A 125 -9.88 -12.64 11.17
N LEU A 126 -8.85 -13.49 11.22
CA LEU A 126 -8.21 -13.89 12.48
C LEU A 126 -7.62 -12.69 13.22
N THR A 127 -7.07 -11.74 12.47
CA THR A 127 -6.42 -10.59 13.06
C THR A 127 -7.41 -9.58 13.63
N CYS A 128 -8.50 -9.29 12.91
CA CYS A 128 -9.60 -8.48 13.43
C CYS A 128 -10.26 -9.11 14.65
N LEU A 129 -10.54 -10.42 14.63
CA LEU A 129 -11.10 -11.12 15.78
C LEU A 129 -10.16 -11.07 16.99
N GLY A 130 -8.87 -11.33 16.79
CA GLY A 130 -7.88 -11.21 17.85
C GLY A 130 -7.79 -9.80 18.43
N LEU A 131 -7.86 -8.76 17.59
CA LEU A 131 -7.87 -7.37 18.04
C LEU A 131 -9.14 -7.03 18.83
N MET A 132 -10.31 -7.51 18.40
CA MET A 132 -11.57 -7.34 19.13
C MET A 132 -11.50 -7.99 20.51
N ILE A 133 -11.04 -9.24 20.59
CA ILE A 133 -10.87 -9.97 21.86
C ILE A 133 -9.90 -9.23 22.77
N LEU A 134 -8.74 -8.81 22.25
CA LEU A 134 -7.73 -8.08 23.02
C LEU A 134 -8.27 -6.72 23.51
N SER A 135 -9.09 -6.04 22.73
CA SER A 135 -9.71 -4.77 23.11
C SER A 135 -10.73 -4.95 24.24
N VAL A 136 -11.62 -5.93 24.11
CA VAL A 136 -12.63 -6.23 25.14
C VAL A 136 -11.98 -6.69 26.45
N THR A 137 -11.03 -7.63 26.36
CA THR A 137 -10.32 -8.16 27.53
C THR A 137 -9.43 -7.11 28.18
N GLY A 138 -8.72 -6.28 27.40
CA GLY A 138 -7.93 -5.16 27.90
C GLY A 138 -8.78 -4.15 28.67
N PHE A 139 -9.95 -3.77 28.14
CA PHE A 139 -10.86 -2.87 28.83
C PHE A 139 -11.46 -3.49 30.10
N TYR A 140 -11.80 -4.77 30.06
CA TYR A 140 -12.26 -5.52 31.23
C TYR A 140 -11.21 -5.51 32.35
N LEU A 141 -9.96 -5.85 32.03
CA LEU A 141 -8.84 -5.84 32.98
C LEU A 141 -8.54 -4.45 33.54
N TRP A 142 -8.72 -3.40 32.74
CA TRP A 142 -8.55 -2.01 33.20
C TRP A 142 -9.65 -1.56 34.17
N LEU A 143 -10.91 -1.97 33.95
CA LEU A 143 -12.04 -1.62 34.82
C LEU A 143 -12.09 -2.45 36.11
N ASN A 144 -11.69 -3.72 36.07
CA ASN A 144 -11.78 -4.65 37.20
C ASN A 144 -11.13 -4.14 38.51
N PRO A 145 -9.88 -3.66 38.53
CA PRO A 145 -9.25 -3.18 39.76
C PRO A 145 -9.94 -1.92 40.32
N LYS A 146 -10.47 -1.05 39.45
CA LYS A 146 -11.26 0.12 39.87
C LYS A 146 -12.56 -0.31 40.55
N ARG A 147 -13.23 -1.36 40.05
CA ARG A 147 -14.43 -1.94 40.66
C ARG A 147 -14.12 -2.54 42.04
N ILE A 148 -13.04 -3.32 42.16
CA ILE A 148 -12.64 -3.94 43.44
C ILE A 148 -12.32 -2.88 44.50
N LYS A 149 -11.56 -1.83 44.15
CA LYS A 149 -11.25 -0.73 45.08
C LYS A 149 -12.49 0.03 45.55
N ARG A 150 -13.49 0.24 44.67
CA ARG A 150 -14.77 0.87 45.02
C ARG A 150 -15.58 0.02 46.00
N LYS A 151 -15.69 -1.29 45.75
CA LYS A 151 -16.39 -2.22 46.66
C LYS A 151 -15.76 -2.26 48.05
N LYS A 152 -14.42 -2.31 48.14
CA LYS A 152 -13.71 -2.29 49.44
C LYS A 152 -13.95 -1.00 50.24
N ARG A 153 -14.05 0.16 49.59
CA ARG A 153 -14.36 1.44 50.27
C ARG A 153 -15.79 1.49 50.80
N GLN A 154 -16.74 0.89 50.09
CA GLN A 154 -18.15 0.84 50.49
C GLN A 154 -18.40 -0.15 51.64
N SER A 155 -17.59 -1.20 51.77
CA SER A 155 -17.71 -2.18 52.86
C SER A 155 -17.03 -1.76 54.17
N THR A 156 -16.26 -0.67 54.17
CA THR A 156 -15.56 -0.11 55.35
C THR A 156 -16.29 1.09 55.98
N HIS A 157 -17.50 1.41 55.51
CA HIS A 157 -18.42 2.39 56.07
C HIS A 157 -19.67 1.66 56.55
#